data_AF-A0A8T5TRL5-F1
#
_entry.id   AF-A0A8T5TRL5-F1
#
_cell.length_a   1.000
_cell.length_b   1.000
_cell.length_c   1.000
_cell.angle_alpha   90.00
_cell.angle_beta   90.00
_cell.angle_gamma   90.00
#
_symmetry.space_group_name_H-M   'P 1'
#
loop_
_entity.id
_entity.type
_entity.pdbx_description
1 polymer ?
#
loop_
_entity_poly.entity_id
_entity_poly.type
_entity_poly.pdbx_seq_one_letter_code
_entity_poly.pdbx_strand_id
1 'polypeptide(L)'
;MSRLLKKKTAYIIIGISMACLILGPVMGLILDKMTIYDNEAQLMQEDSNIGLTKAFARKVTLSKDQKLIVEIAEFYPNTSVTIKIIAKSVYDRAISLNSTPSGISGFEFVYSEFGWGSSPSGSTNGATALSLPSSGMYFYIEFMGDRTGDSLISWPGDYYVIVYGTNSGPASETDVYFDISIRVDGPGETLNNILIFIGVLILVCYAALALISILKANYLR
;
A
#
# COMPACT_ATOMS: atom_id res chain seq x y z
N MET A 1 -3.12 -39.31 34.50
CA MET A 1 -3.52 -37.89 34.27
C MET A 1 -5.00 -37.75 34.63
N SER A 2 -5.35 -36.92 35.62
CA SER A 2 -6.73 -36.87 36.17
C SER A 2 -7.74 -36.31 35.15
N ARG A 3 -9.01 -36.72 35.26
CA ARG A 3 -10.12 -36.34 34.36
C ARG A 3 -10.33 -34.81 34.29
N LEU A 4 -9.96 -34.11 35.35
CA LEU A 4 -9.98 -32.65 35.49
C LEU A 4 -8.90 -31.94 34.65
N LEU A 5 -7.68 -32.49 34.61
CA LEU A 5 -6.58 -31.97 33.78
C LEU A 5 -6.95 -32.04 32.29
N LYS A 6 -7.55 -33.15 31.83
CA LYS A 6 -7.98 -33.32 30.43
C LYS A 6 -9.04 -32.28 30.00
N LYS A 7 -9.99 -31.94 30.87
CA LYS A 7 -11.01 -30.92 30.59
C LYS A 7 -10.41 -29.52 30.49
N LYS A 8 -9.52 -29.14 31.42
CA LYS A 8 -8.84 -27.83 31.38
C LYS A 8 -8.01 -27.66 30.11
N THR A 9 -7.25 -28.68 29.71
CA THR A 9 -6.46 -28.65 28.48
C THR A 9 -7.34 -28.52 27.22
N ALA A 10 -8.49 -29.20 27.18
CA ALA A 10 -9.44 -29.07 26.08
C ALA A 10 -9.98 -27.64 25.92
N TYR A 11 -10.38 -26.99 27.02
CA TYR A 11 -10.87 -25.62 26.97
C TYR A 11 -9.79 -24.63 26.51
N ILE A 12 -8.53 -24.83 26.92
CA ILE A 12 -7.42 -23.99 26.48
C ILE A 12 -7.19 -24.13 24.97
N ILE A 13 -7.16 -25.36 24.44
CA ILE A 13 -6.95 -25.62 23.01
C ILE A 13 -8.07 -25.00 22.16
N ILE A 14 -9.33 -25.18 22.57
CA ILE A 14 -10.48 -24.59 21.88
C ILE A 14 -10.44 -23.06 21.99
N GLY A 15 -10.06 -22.52 23.15
CA GLY A 15 -9.92 -21.08 23.36
C GLY A 15 -8.87 -20.44 22.44
N ILE A 16 -7.70 -21.07 22.27
CA ILE A 16 -6.65 -20.60 21.35
C ILE A 16 -7.14 -20.64 19.90
N SER A 17 -7.79 -21.73 19.49
CA SER A 17 -8.34 -21.83 18.13
C SER A 17 -9.36 -20.72 17.86
N MET A 18 -10.30 -20.51 18.79
CA MET A 18 -11.33 -19.47 18.64
C MET A 18 -10.70 -18.07 18.60
N ALA A 19 -9.67 -17.83 19.40
CA ALA A 19 -8.91 -16.58 19.34
C ALA A 19 -8.26 -16.38 17.97
N CYS A 20 -7.63 -17.41 17.37
CA CYS A 20 -7.07 -17.32 16.02
C CYS A 20 -8.13 -17.03 14.96
N LEU A 21 -9.31 -17.67 15.04
CA LEU A 21 -10.41 -17.49 14.09
C LEU A 21 -11.05 -16.09 14.18
N ILE A 22 -11.07 -15.47 15.36
CA ILE A 22 -11.60 -14.12 15.56
C ILE A 22 -10.54 -13.07 15.21
N LEU A 23 -9.30 -13.27 15.65
CA LEU A 23 -8.21 -12.31 15.42
C LEU A 23 -7.77 -12.27 13.95
N GLY A 24 -7.90 -13.37 13.20
CA GLY A 24 -7.56 -13.43 11.78
C GLY A 24 -8.21 -12.32 10.95
N PRO A 25 -9.56 -12.26 10.89
CA PRO A 25 -10.27 -11.21 10.17
C PRO A 25 -9.97 -9.80 10.67
N VAL A 26 -9.85 -9.61 11.99
CA VAL A 26 -9.57 -8.30 12.59
C VAL A 26 -8.18 -7.80 12.19
N MET A 27 -7.17 -8.63 12.34
CA MET A 27 -5.79 -8.30 11.94
C MET A 27 -5.68 -8.14 10.42
N GLY A 28 -6.45 -8.92 9.66
CA GLY A 28 -6.52 -8.81 8.21
C GLY A 28 -7.00 -7.44 7.76
N LEU A 29 -8.11 -6.96 8.33
CA LEU A 29 -8.67 -5.64 8.00
C LEU A 29 -7.74 -4.50 8.42
N ILE A 30 -7.13 -4.59 9.61
CA ILE A 30 -6.27 -3.53 10.13
C ILE A 30 -4.97 -3.42 9.31
N LEU A 31 -4.46 -4.54 8.82
CA LEU A 31 -3.19 -4.62 8.09
C LEU A 31 -3.37 -4.74 6.58
N ASP A 32 -4.57 -4.49 6.06
CA ASP A 32 -4.88 -4.57 4.64
C ASP A 32 -4.13 -3.51 3.83
N LYS A 33 -3.94 -2.32 4.40
CA LYS A 33 -3.14 -1.24 3.81
C LYS A 33 -2.19 -0.65 4.84
N MET A 34 -0.93 -0.54 4.47
CA MET A 34 0.10 0.11 5.28
C MET A 34 0.41 1.49 4.72
N THR A 35 0.20 2.52 5.53
CA THR A 35 0.61 3.89 5.19
C THR A 35 2.12 4.01 5.35
N ILE A 36 2.82 4.26 4.24
CA ILE A 36 4.28 4.42 4.20
C ILE A 36 4.67 5.88 4.44
N TYR A 37 3.79 6.79 4.04
CA TYR A 37 3.97 8.22 4.19
C TYR A 37 2.61 8.91 4.18
N ASP A 38 2.42 9.88 5.05
CA ASP A 38 1.21 10.68 5.13
C ASP A 38 1.60 12.09 5.58
N ASN A 39 1.38 13.08 4.73
CA ASN A 39 1.63 14.47 5.08
C ASN A 39 0.64 15.39 4.35
N GLU A 40 -0.10 16.15 5.14
CA GLU A 40 -1.10 17.14 4.70
C GLU A 40 -0.48 18.49 4.32
N ALA A 41 0.86 18.66 4.41
CA ALA A 41 1.53 19.87 3.93
C ALA A 41 3.02 19.62 3.66
N GLN A 42 3.34 19.12 2.47
CA GLN A 42 4.73 18.94 2.03
C GLN A 42 5.19 20.16 1.23
N LEU A 43 6.23 20.84 1.72
CA LEU A 43 6.87 21.95 0.99
C LEU A 43 7.56 21.43 -0.27
N MET A 44 7.23 22.04 -1.41
CA MET A 44 7.91 21.87 -2.68
C MET A 44 9.01 22.92 -2.81
N GLN A 45 10.24 22.47 -3.09
CA GLN A 45 11.36 23.39 -3.30
C GLN A 45 11.28 24.04 -4.68
N GLU A 46 11.66 25.32 -4.77
CA GLU A 46 11.57 26.16 -5.97
C GLU A 46 12.26 25.53 -7.20
N ASP A 47 13.42 24.90 -6.99
CA ASP A 47 14.22 24.25 -8.05
C ASP A 47 13.87 22.77 -8.27
N SER A 48 12.75 22.28 -7.74
CA SER A 48 12.39 20.86 -7.84
C SER A 48 12.21 20.37 -9.28
N ASN A 49 11.84 21.25 -10.21
CA ASN A 49 11.76 20.95 -11.65
C ASN A 49 13.13 20.91 -12.36
N ILE A 50 14.18 21.50 -11.80
CA ILE A 50 15.50 21.63 -12.45
C ILE A 50 16.40 20.46 -12.07
N GLY A 51 16.31 19.98 -10.82
CA GLY A 51 17.17 18.92 -10.30
C GLY A 51 16.47 18.00 -9.33
N LEU A 52 16.69 16.69 -9.51
CA LEU A 52 16.09 15.66 -8.68
C LEU A 52 16.49 15.71 -7.20
N THR A 53 17.62 16.37 -6.89
CA THR A 53 18.07 16.59 -5.50
C THR A 53 17.16 17.53 -4.71
N LYS A 54 16.35 18.32 -5.41
CA LYS A 54 15.40 19.29 -4.85
C LYS A 54 13.95 18.84 -4.96
N ALA A 55 13.67 17.81 -5.77
CA ALA A 55 12.37 17.18 -5.86
C ALA A 55 12.06 16.36 -4.60
N PHE A 56 10.78 16.30 -4.24
CA PHE A 56 10.33 15.33 -3.24
C PHE A 56 10.48 13.92 -3.82
N ALA A 57 11.01 13.00 -3.02
CA ALA A 57 11.16 11.62 -3.43
C ALA A 57 10.96 10.68 -2.24
N ARG A 58 10.09 9.68 -2.41
CA ARG A 58 9.85 8.64 -1.39
C ARG A 58 10.09 7.26 -1.98
N LYS A 59 10.98 6.49 -1.36
CA LYS A 59 11.18 5.08 -1.68
C LYS A 59 9.94 4.27 -1.29
N VAL A 60 9.53 3.39 -2.19
CA VAL A 60 8.48 2.38 -1.98
C VAL A 60 9.01 1.03 -2.44
N THR A 61 8.72 -0.04 -1.69
CA THR A 61 9.05 -1.41 -2.09
C THR A 61 7.75 -2.17 -2.29
N LEU A 62 7.56 -2.77 -3.47
CA LEU A 62 6.43 -3.61 -3.80
C LEU A 62 6.86 -5.07 -3.86
N SER A 63 6.16 -5.92 -3.11
CA SER A 63 6.21 -7.37 -3.24
C SER A 63 5.24 -7.86 -4.29
N LYS A 64 5.27 -9.16 -4.58
CA LYS A 64 4.36 -9.77 -5.54
C LYS A 64 2.91 -9.51 -5.13
N ASP A 65 2.09 -9.14 -6.12
CA ASP A 65 0.66 -8.84 -6.01
C ASP A 65 0.30 -7.66 -5.08
N GLN A 66 1.28 -6.86 -4.65
CA GLN A 66 1.02 -5.63 -3.90
C GLN A 66 0.77 -4.43 -4.82
N LYS A 67 -0.21 -3.61 -4.45
CA LYS A 67 -0.49 -2.32 -5.07
C LYS A 67 0.03 -1.16 -4.23
N LEU A 68 0.62 -0.18 -4.91
CA LEU A 68 0.88 1.16 -4.42
C LEU A 68 -0.32 2.05 -4.71
N ILE A 69 -0.74 2.79 -3.69
CA ILE A 69 -1.79 3.79 -3.75
C ILE A 69 -1.19 5.13 -3.34
N VAL A 70 -1.33 6.14 -4.20
CA VAL A 70 -0.93 7.51 -3.88
C VAL A 70 -2.15 8.42 -3.96
N GLU A 71 -2.42 9.14 -2.89
CA GLU A 71 -3.39 10.24 -2.86
C GLU A 71 -2.58 11.55 -2.86
N ILE A 72 -2.85 12.45 -3.80
CA ILE A 72 -2.12 13.71 -3.93
C ILE A 72 -3.05 14.86 -4.31
N ALA A 73 -2.84 16.04 -3.74
CA ALA A 73 -3.59 17.26 -4.06
C ALA A 73 -2.69 18.50 -4.02
N GLU A 74 -3.08 19.51 -4.81
CA GLU A 74 -2.44 20.82 -4.88
C GLU A 74 -3.49 21.92 -4.65
N PHE A 75 -3.26 22.78 -3.65
CA PHE A 75 -4.24 23.79 -3.21
C PHE A 75 -3.89 25.23 -3.60
N TYR A 76 -2.73 25.46 -4.21
CA TYR A 76 -2.22 26.81 -4.46
C TYR A 76 -2.42 27.25 -5.92
N PRO A 77 -2.90 28.48 -6.16
CA PRO A 77 -2.90 29.07 -7.49
C PRO A 77 -1.48 29.44 -7.92
N ASN A 78 -1.18 29.35 -9.22
CA ASN A 78 0.12 29.66 -9.86
C ASN A 78 1.24 28.64 -9.65
N THR A 79 0.91 27.45 -9.19
CA THR A 79 1.87 26.35 -9.02
C THR A 79 1.52 25.21 -9.97
N SER A 80 2.52 24.42 -10.34
CA SER A 80 2.31 23.16 -11.03
C SER A 80 2.95 22.06 -10.23
N VAL A 81 2.19 21.05 -9.81
CA VAL A 81 2.72 19.86 -9.14
C VAL A 81 2.61 18.67 -10.08
N THR A 82 3.72 18.00 -10.33
CA THR A 82 3.80 16.81 -11.18
C THR A 82 4.36 15.63 -10.42
N ILE A 83 3.68 14.49 -10.52
CA ILE A 83 4.09 13.23 -9.92
C ILE A 83 4.56 12.24 -10.99
N LYS A 84 5.61 11.48 -10.66
CA LYS A 84 6.15 10.36 -11.43
C LYS A 84 6.50 9.19 -10.51
N ILE A 85 6.45 7.98 -11.05
CA ILE A 85 6.94 6.77 -10.38
C ILE A 85 8.05 6.19 -11.23
N ILE A 86 9.23 5.93 -10.66
CA ILE A 86 10.38 5.36 -11.39
C ILE A 86 11.04 4.21 -10.61
N ALA A 87 11.78 3.36 -11.32
CA ALA A 87 12.61 2.33 -10.69
C ALA A 87 13.71 2.97 -9.84
N LYS A 88 14.10 2.30 -8.74
CA LYS A 88 15.25 2.68 -7.93
C LYS A 88 16.54 2.85 -8.75
N SER A 89 16.81 1.96 -9.70
CA SER A 89 18.00 2.05 -10.55
C SER A 89 18.03 3.33 -11.42
N VAL A 90 16.86 3.77 -11.90
CA VAL A 90 16.71 5.02 -12.65
C VAL A 90 16.85 6.21 -11.72
N TYR A 91 16.24 6.15 -10.53
CA TYR A 91 16.36 7.18 -9.50
C TYR A 91 17.81 7.40 -9.08
N ASP A 92 18.53 6.33 -8.70
CA ASP A 92 19.92 6.39 -8.24
C ASP A 92 20.85 7.00 -9.30
N ARG A 93 20.64 6.67 -10.57
CA ARG A 93 21.38 7.29 -11.67
C ARG A 93 21.03 8.77 -11.80
N ALA A 94 19.74 9.09 -11.83
CA ALA A 94 19.28 10.46 -12.06
C ALA A 94 19.64 11.41 -10.92
N ILE A 95 19.58 10.96 -9.67
CA ILE A 95 20.00 11.76 -8.51
C ILE A 95 21.51 12.02 -8.53
N SER A 96 22.33 11.03 -8.94
CA SER A 96 23.79 11.20 -9.04
C SER A 96 24.21 12.21 -10.10
N LEU A 97 23.41 12.34 -11.16
CA LEU A 97 23.60 13.32 -12.24
C LEU A 97 22.82 14.61 -12.01
N ASN A 98 22.10 14.72 -10.89
CA ASN A 98 21.09 15.75 -10.61
C ASN A 98 20.21 16.08 -11.83
N SER A 99 19.75 15.05 -12.51
CA SER A 99 18.98 15.18 -13.75
C SER A 99 17.65 15.89 -13.51
N THR A 100 17.21 16.64 -14.52
CA THR A 100 15.90 17.29 -14.54
C THR A 100 14.78 16.24 -14.54
N PRO A 101 13.83 16.27 -13.60
CA PRO A 101 12.78 15.25 -13.50
C PRO A 101 11.91 15.10 -14.76
N SER A 102 11.71 16.18 -15.53
CA SER A 102 10.95 16.15 -16.79
C SER A 102 11.60 15.24 -17.84
N GLY A 103 12.94 15.16 -17.88
CA GLY A 103 13.70 14.34 -18.82
C GLY A 103 13.79 12.85 -18.48
N ILE A 104 13.17 12.41 -17.39
CA ILE A 104 13.16 11.01 -16.96
C ILE A 104 11.79 10.41 -17.25
N SER A 105 11.78 9.31 -18.01
CA SER A 105 10.54 8.56 -18.25
C SER A 105 10.08 7.86 -16.97
N GLY A 106 8.82 8.10 -16.58
CA GLY A 106 8.15 7.36 -15.52
C GLY A 106 7.65 5.99 -15.99
N PHE A 107 7.33 5.12 -15.06
CA PHE A 107 6.49 3.95 -15.32
C PHE A 107 5.03 4.36 -15.49
N GLU A 108 4.29 3.56 -16.26
CA GLU A 108 2.86 3.73 -16.39
C GLU A 108 2.14 3.42 -15.07
N PHE A 109 1.24 4.30 -14.68
CA PHE A 109 0.31 4.12 -13.58
C PHE A 109 -1.11 4.51 -14.03
N VAL A 110 -2.10 4.03 -13.29
CA VAL A 110 -3.50 4.40 -13.46
C VAL A 110 -3.83 5.49 -12.44
N TYR A 111 -4.61 6.49 -12.82
CA TYR A 111 -5.03 7.54 -11.90
C TYR A 111 -6.50 7.88 -12.09
N SER A 112 -7.11 8.54 -11.12
CA SER A 112 -8.49 9.01 -11.17
C SER A 112 -8.66 10.23 -10.27
N GLU A 113 -9.53 11.15 -10.68
CA GLU A 113 -9.95 12.27 -9.84
C GLU A 113 -10.87 11.77 -8.70
N PHE A 114 -10.72 12.35 -7.51
CA PHE A 114 -11.57 12.06 -6.37
C PHE A 114 -12.96 12.65 -6.57
N GLY A 115 -13.99 11.80 -6.59
CA GLY A 115 -15.39 12.23 -6.55
C GLY A 115 -16.07 11.77 -5.25
N TRP A 116 -16.67 12.71 -4.52
CA TRP A 116 -17.45 12.38 -3.32
C TRP A 116 -18.61 11.42 -3.65
N GLY A 117 -18.64 10.25 -3.01
CA GLY A 117 -19.70 9.26 -3.19
C GLY A 117 -19.60 8.44 -4.50
N SER A 118 -18.55 8.63 -5.29
CA SER A 118 -18.22 7.78 -6.44
C SER A 118 -16.98 6.95 -6.13
N SER A 119 -17.01 5.65 -6.39
CA SER A 119 -15.76 4.89 -6.57
C SER A 119 -14.93 5.60 -7.64
N PRO A 120 -13.60 5.70 -7.51
CA PRO A 120 -12.75 6.36 -8.50
C PRO A 120 -13.17 5.91 -9.90
N SER A 121 -13.87 6.79 -10.62
CA SER A 121 -14.60 6.41 -11.81
C SER A 121 -13.60 6.42 -12.95
N GLY A 122 -13.11 5.22 -13.28
CA GLY A 122 -12.30 4.87 -14.44
C GLY A 122 -11.64 6.03 -15.18
N SER A 123 -10.47 6.46 -14.74
CA SER A 123 -9.49 6.94 -15.71
C SER A 123 -8.58 5.76 -16.01
N THR A 124 -8.83 5.16 -17.16
CA THR A 124 -8.08 4.05 -17.76
C THR A 124 -6.82 4.51 -18.48
N ASN A 125 -6.52 5.81 -18.44
CA ASN A 125 -5.37 6.36 -19.13
C ASN A 125 -4.10 6.05 -18.34
N GLY A 126 -3.35 5.05 -18.81
CA GLY A 126 -1.97 4.86 -18.38
C GLY A 126 -1.20 6.15 -18.62
N ALA A 127 -0.58 6.67 -17.57
CA ALA A 127 0.26 7.85 -17.63
C ALA A 127 1.61 7.55 -17.01
N THR A 128 2.67 8.07 -17.63
CA THR A 128 4.03 8.02 -17.06
C THR A 128 4.31 9.20 -16.13
N ALA A 129 3.42 10.19 -16.11
CA ALA A 129 3.47 11.39 -15.27
C ALA A 129 2.07 12.00 -15.18
N LEU A 130 1.74 12.62 -14.05
CA LEU A 130 0.48 13.35 -13.86
C LEU A 130 0.81 14.73 -13.32
N SER A 131 0.43 15.78 -14.06
CA SER A 131 0.43 17.15 -13.57
C SER A 131 -0.94 17.49 -13.02
N LEU A 132 -0.97 18.01 -11.79
CA LEU A 132 -2.19 18.35 -11.08
C LEU A 132 -2.79 19.63 -11.65
N PRO A 133 -4.11 19.71 -11.83
CA PRO A 133 -4.79 20.97 -12.08
C PRO A 133 -4.77 21.83 -10.81
N SER A 134 -4.63 23.14 -10.99
CA SER A 134 -4.64 24.13 -9.90
C SER A 134 -6.06 24.34 -9.35
N SER A 135 -6.64 23.33 -8.71
CA SER A 135 -8.04 23.34 -8.27
C SER A 135 -8.30 22.67 -6.91
N GLY A 136 -7.27 22.27 -6.15
CA GLY A 136 -7.48 21.61 -4.86
C GLY A 136 -8.09 20.21 -4.95
N MET A 137 -8.11 19.62 -6.15
CA MET A 137 -8.72 18.31 -6.38
C MET A 137 -7.73 17.21 -5.99
N TYR A 138 -8.23 16.24 -5.23
CA TYR A 138 -7.46 15.04 -4.91
C TYR A 138 -7.42 14.10 -6.09
N PHE A 139 -6.25 13.56 -6.37
CA PHE A 139 -6.04 12.49 -7.33
C PHE A 139 -5.62 11.23 -6.61
N TYR A 140 -6.20 10.12 -7.05
CA TYR A 140 -5.89 8.78 -6.58
C TYR A 140 -5.14 8.04 -7.68
N ILE A 141 -3.96 7.52 -7.36
CA ILE A 141 -3.06 6.84 -8.29
C ILE A 141 -2.86 5.39 -7.83
N GLU A 142 -2.98 4.45 -8.75
CA GLU A 142 -2.71 3.03 -8.56
C GLU A 142 -1.51 2.57 -9.40
N PHE A 143 -0.59 1.84 -8.77
CA PHE A 143 0.59 1.30 -9.42
C PHE A 143 0.95 -0.07 -8.85
N MET A 144 1.26 -1.04 -9.70
CA MET A 144 1.71 -2.38 -9.27
C MET A 144 3.09 -2.77 -9.83
N GLY A 145 3.77 -1.84 -10.49
CA GLY A 145 5.05 -2.08 -11.14
C GLY A 145 5.03 -1.75 -12.64
N ASP A 146 3.97 -2.13 -13.36
CA ASP A 146 3.77 -1.79 -14.77
C ASP A 146 2.29 -1.92 -15.17
N ARG A 147 1.98 -1.69 -16.46
CA ARG A 147 0.64 -1.78 -17.04
C ARG A 147 0.66 -2.53 -18.38
N THR A 148 -0.47 -3.13 -18.77
CA THR A 148 -0.73 -3.55 -20.17
C THR A 148 -2.17 -3.25 -20.53
N GLY A 149 -2.38 -2.31 -21.46
CA GLY A 149 -3.71 -1.72 -21.65
C GLY A 149 -4.22 -1.19 -20.32
N ASP A 150 -5.49 -1.31 -19.99
CA ASP A 150 -6.03 -0.71 -18.76
C ASP A 150 -5.78 -1.55 -17.48
N SER A 151 -4.99 -2.62 -17.59
CA SER A 151 -4.72 -3.56 -16.49
C SER A 151 -3.37 -3.32 -15.83
N LEU A 152 -3.37 -3.26 -14.50
CA LEU A 152 -2.14 -3.22 -13.70
C LEU A 152 -1.45 -4.59 -13.70
N ILE A 153 -0.14 -4.58 -13.90
CA ILE A 153 0.71 -5.77 -13.83
C ILE A 153 1.53 -5.71 -12.56
N SER A 154 1.49 -6.79 -11.78
CA SER A 154 2.38 -6.93 -10.64
C SER A 154 3.81 -7.16 -11.09
N TRP A 155 4.65 -6.15 -10.92
CA TRP A 155 6.09 -6.25 -11.02
C TRP A 155 6.72 -5.85 -9.68
N PRO A 156 7.13 -6.81 -8.84
CA PRO A 156 7.76 -6.52 -7.57
C PRO A 156 9.13 -5.83 -7.76
N GLY A 157 9.45 -4.89 -6.88
CA GLY A 157 10.68 -4.12 -6.96
C GLY A 157 10.72 -2.91 -6.03
N ASP A 158 11.86 -2.21 -6.07
CA ASP A 158 12.06 -0.93 -5.40
C ASP A 158 11.79 0.22 -6.37
N TYR A 159 10.92 1.13 -5.96
CA TYR A 159 10.45 2.28 -6.73
C TYR A 159 10.61 3.58 -5.95
N TYR A 160 10.55 4.71 -6.65
CA TYR A 160 10.48 6.04 -6.07
C TYR A 160 9.27 6.79 -6.61
N VAL A 161 8.45 7.30 -5.70
CA VAL A 161 7.43 8.32 -5.99
C VAL A 161 8.12 9.67 -5.94
N ILE A 162 8.15 10.37 -7.06
CA ILE A 162 8.77 11.69 -7.19
C ILE A 162 7.68 12.72 -7.40
N VAL A 163 7.75 13.81 -6.65
CA VAL A 163 6.91 14.98 -6.86
C VAL A 163 7.81 16.20 -7.09
N TYR A 164 7.55 16.91 -8.18
CA TYR A 164 8.30 18.10 -8.57
C TYR A 164 7.37 19.09 -9.25
N GLY A 165 7.80 20.34 -9.37
CA GLY A 165 6.92 21.36 -9.89
C GLY A 165 7.55 22.71 -10.10
N THR A 166 6.72 23.66 -10.49
CA THR A 166 7.13 25.05 -10.70
C THR A 166 6.25 25.98 -9.92
N ASN A 167 6.84 27.03 -9.36
CA ASN A 167 6.10 28.14 -8.80
C ASN A 167 6.20 29.35 -9.75
N SER A 168 5.06 29.82 -10.24
CA SER A 168 4.94 31.02 -11.08
C SER A 168 4.30 32.20 -10.34
N GLY A 169 4.10 32.07 -9.03
CA GLY A 169 3.65 33.13 -8.15
C GLY A 169 4.69 34.25 -7.97
N PRO A 170 4.30 35.38 -7.35
CA PRO A 170 5.22 36.47 -7.06
C PRO A 170 6.37 35.99 -6.16
N ALA A 171 7.55 36.61 -6.27
CA ALA A 171 8.75 36.24 -5.51
C ALA A 171 8.61 36.29 -3.98
N SER A 172 7.50 36.83 -3.46
CA SER A 172 7.13 36.82 -2.04
C SER A 172 6.38 35.56 -1.60
N GLU A 173 5.88 34.74 -2.53
CA GLU A 173 5.13 33.51 -2.29
C GLU A 173 5.96 32.30 -2.75
N THR A 174 7.12 32.07 -2.11
CA THR A 174 8.04 30.99 -2.48
C THR A 174 7.59 29.61 -2.00
N ASP A 175 6.80 29.57 -0.93
CA ASP A 175 6.50 28.34 -0.20
C ASP A 175 5.22 27.70 -0.75
N VAL A 176 5.41 26.71 -1.62
CA VAL A 176 4.31 25.93 -2.21
C VAL A 176 4.17 24.62 -1.47
N TYR A 177 2.95 24.27 -1.06
CA TYR A 177 2.67 23.00 -0.40
C TYR A 177 1.77 22.12 -1.25
N PHE A 178 1.99 20.81 -1.12
CA PHE A 178 1.11 19.78 -1.65
C PHE A 178 0.85 18.73 -0.58
N ASP A 179 -0.30 18.08 -0.68
CA ASP A 179 -0.68 17.00 0.22
C ASP A 179 -0.35 15.68 -0.46
N ILE A 180 0.25 14.75 0.28
CA ILE A 180 0.51 13.42 -0.27
C ILE A 180 0.36 12.33 0.80
N SER A 181 -0.42 11.30 0.46
CA SER A 181 -0.52 10.04 1.19
C SER A 181 -0.03 8.91 0.29
N ILE A 182 0.88 8.08 0.79
CA ILE A 182 1.44 6.93 0.07
C ILE A 182 1.16 5.68 0.90
N ARG A 183 0.39 4.76 0.34
CA ARG A 183 -0.03 3.51 0.97
C ARG A 183 0.36 2.34 0.08
N VAL A 184 0.67 1.21 0.68
CA VAL A 184 0.91 -0.07 -0.02
C VAL A 184 0.04 -1.14 0.61
N ASP A 185 -0.46 -2.07 -0.21
CA ASP A 185 -1.18 -3.23 0.29
C ASP A 185 -0.33 -3.96 1.34
N GLY A 186 -0.89 -4.11 2.54
CA GLY A 186 -0.22 -4.74 3.65
C GLY A 186 -0.36 -6.26 3.62
N PRO A 187 0.26 -6.96 4.60
CA PRO A 187 0.16 -8.41 4.70
C PRO A 187 -1.21 -8.89 5.24
N GLY A 188 -2.21 -8.00 5.35
CA GLY A 188 -3.49 -8.25 6.00
C GLY A 188 -4.18 -9.53 5.49
N GLU A 189 -4.37 -9.66 4.19
CA GLU A 189 -4.99 -10.85 3.60
C GLU A 189 -4.20 -12.13 3.91
N THR A 190 -2.86 -12.06 3.82
CA THR A 190 -1.99 -13.19 4.12
C THR A 190 -2.07 -13.60 5.60
N LEU A 191 -2.03 -12.63 6.51
CA LEU A 191 -2.14 -12.86 7.95
C LEU A 191 -3.51 -13.41 8.34
N ASN A 192 -4.58 -12.89 7.74
CA ASN A 192 -5.93 -13.41 7.91
C ASN A 192 -5.99 -14.89 7.53
N ASN A 193 -5.53 -15.23 6.33
CA ASN A 193 -5.53 -16.59 5.82
C ASN A 193 -4.70 -17.55 6.71
N ILE A 194 -3.52 -17.12 7.17
CA ILE A 194 -2.68 -17.91 8.08
C ILE A 194 -3.37 -18.15 9.43
N LEU A 195 -3.94 -17.11 10.04
CA LEU A 195 -4.58 -17.22 11.34
C LEU A 195 -5.85 -18.08 11.29
N ILE A 196 -6.67 -17.92 10.25
CA ILE A 196 -7.82 -18.80 10.01
C ILE A 196 -7.35 -20.25 9.81
N PHE A 197 -6.34 -20.47 8.98
CA PHE A 197 -5.80 -21.81 8.72
C PHE A 197 -5.31 -22.48 10.00
N ILE A 198 -4.52 -21.78 10.83
CA ILE A 198 -4.05 -22.29 12.13
C ILE A 198 -5.24 -22.61 13.05
N GLY A 199 -6.22 -21.71 13.13
CA GLY A 199 -7.42 -21.90 13.94
C GLY A 199 -8.19 -23.16 13.56
N VAL A 200 -8.42 -23.37 12.26
CA VAL A 200 -9.08 -24.57 11.72
C VAL A 200 -8.25 -25.83 11.96
N LEU A 201 -6.94 -25.77 11.70
CA LEU A 201 -6.04 -26.92 11.87
C LEU A 201 -6.04 -27.43 13.31
N ILE A 202 -6.03 -26.53 14.30
CA ILE A 202 -6.12 -26.90 15.72
C ILE A 202 -7.42 -27.67 16.02
N LEU A 203 -8.56 -27.22 15.48
CA LEU A 203 -9.85 -27.89 15.69
C LEU A 203 -9.87 -29.28 15.05
N VAL A 204 -9.36 -29.41 13.82
CA VAL A 204 -9.33 -30.69 13.10
C VAL A 204 -8.45 -31.70 13.83
N CYS A 205 -7.23 -31.30 14.23
CA CYS A 205 -6.33 -32.16 14.99
C CYS A 205 -6.93 -32.57 16.34
N TYR A 206 -7.56 -31.64 17.05
CA TYR A 206 -8.21 -31.93 18.31
C TYR A 206 -9.39 -32.90 18.14
N ALA A 207 -10.23 -32.71 17.12
CA ALA A 207 -11.34 -33.60 16.80
C ALA A 207 -10.86 -35.02 16.45
N ALA A 208 -9.82 -35.14 15.62
CA ALA A 208 -9.23 -36.42 15.27
C ALA A 208 -8.69 -37.17 16.50
N LEU A 209 -7.97 -36.48 17.39
CA LEU A 209 -7.46 -37.07 18.65
C LEU A 209 -8.59 -37.49 19.58
N ALA A 210 -9.65 -36.69 19.70
CA ALA A 210 -10.84 -37.06 20.48
C ALA A 210 -11.51 -38.30 19.91
N LEU A 211 -11.65 -38.39 18.59
CA LEU A 211 -12.29 -39.52 17.89
C LEU A 211 -11.48 -40.81 18.05
N ILE A 212 -10.15 -40.74 17.89
CA ILE A 212 -9.22 -41.87 18.17
C ILE A 212 -9.34 -42.32 19.62
N SER A 213 -9.43 -41.38 20.56
CA SER A 213 -9.58 -41.71 21.98
C SER A 213 -10.90 -42.43 22.27
N ILE A 214 -11.99 -42.04 21.61
CA ILE A 214 -13.30 -42.70 21.75
C ILE A 214 -13.26 -44.09 21.13
N LEU A 215 -12.71 -44.23 19.92
CA LEU A 215 -12.56 -45.52 19.24
C LEU A 215 -11.74 -46.52 20.08
N LYS A 216 -10.59 -46.09 20.63
CA LYS A 216 -9.79 -46.93 21.54
C LYS A 216 -10.56 -47.35 22.78
N ALA A 217 -11.35 -46.44 23.37
CA ALA A 217 -12.14 -46.75 24.57
C ALA A 217 -13.27 -47.77 24.30
N ASN A 218 -13.82 -47.78 23.08
CA ASN A 218 -14.85 -48.73 22.67
C ASN A 218 -14.30 -50.07 22.17
N TYR A 219 -13.09 -50.11 21.59
CA TYR A 219 -12.44 -51.35 21.10
C TYR A 219 -11.69 -52.14 22.17
N LEU A 220 -11.32 -51.53 23.30
CA LEU A 220 -10.66 -52.19 24.44
C LEU A 220 -11.65 -52.64 25.54
N ARG A 221 -12.94 -52.66 25.22
CA ARG A 221 -14.02 -53.25 26.02
C ARG A 221 -14.40 -54.60 25.42
#